data_AF-A0A559M7J1-F1
#
_entry.id   AF-A0A559M7J1-F1
#
_cell.length_a   1.000
_cell.length_b   1.000
_cell.length_c   1.000
_cell.angle_alpha   90.00
_cell.angle_beta   90.00
_cell.angle_gamma   90.00
#
_symmetry.space_group_name_H-M   'P 1'
#
loop_
_entity.id
_entity.type
_entity.pdbx_description
1 polymer ?
#
loop_
_entity_poly.entity_id
_entity_poly.type
_entity_poly.pdbx_seq_one_letter_code
_entity_poly.pdbx_strand_id
1 'polypeptide(L)'
;MASESHDSHEDSADPEKDSEQSQAPPPKFEIVKFYDPKGELTLHRLSSATAFTCGRCNKDKKAKLVATYQNQWNDLRCNGCYGKLLSKE
;
A
#
# COMPACT_ATOMS: atom_id res chain seq x y z
N MET A 1 -16.21 54.54 -20.46
CA MET A 1 -16.70 53.19 -20.82
C MET A 1 -15.77 52.23 -20.06
N ALA A 2 -16.09 51.91 -18.79
CA ALA A 2 -16.84 50.71 -18.34
C ALA A 2 -16.26 49.43 -18.95
N SER A 3 -15.95 48.34 -18.26
CA SER A 3 -15.88 47.92 -16.85
C SER A 3 -15.10 46.58 -16.87
N GLU A 4 -14.68 46.14 -15.70
CA GLU A 4 -13.90 44.93 -15.41
C GLU A 4 -14.46 43.62 -16.00
N SER A 5 -13.58 42.63 -16.18
CA SER A 5 -13.93 41.20 -16.02
C SER A 5 -12.66 40.41 -15.72
N HIS A 6 -12.29 40.37 -14.44
CA HIS A 6 -11.62 39.20 -13.86
C HIS A 6 -12.73 38.31 -13.31
N ASP A 7 -12.88 37.11 -13.86
CA ASP A 7 -13.57 35.94 -13.29
C ASP A 7 -13.26 34.78 -14.28
N SER A 8 -12.85 33.58 -13.90
CA SER A 8 -13.34 32.78 -12.78
C SER A 8 -12.27 31.84 -12.23
N HIS A 9 -12.31 31.66 -10.92
CA HIS A 9 -11.83 30.47 -10.23
C HIS A 9 -12.54 29.22 -10.76
N GLU A 10 -11.79 28.18 -11.08
CA GLU A 10 -12.17 26.77 -10.92
C GLU A 10 -11.07 26.21 -10.00
N ASP A 11 -11.18 26.22 -8.67
CA ASP A 11 -12.12 25.51 -7.78
C ASP A 11 -12.48 24.09 -8.20
N SER A 12 -12.20 23.17 -7.27
CA SER A 12 -12.75 21.82 -7.16
C SER A 12 -12.22 20.75 -8.12
N ALA A 13 -11.74 19.59 -7.68
CA ALA A 13 -11.66 19.02 -6.34
C ALA A 13 -10.66 17.86 -6.42
N ASP A 14 -9.67 17.86 -5.54
CA ASP A 14 -9.00 16.63 -5.14
C ASP A 14 -10.02 15.85 -4.30
N PRO A 15 -10.53 14.67 -4.71
CA PRO A 15 -11.13 13.79 -3.75
C PRO A 15 -9.97 13.06 -3.07
N GLU A 16 -9.56 13.64 -1.95
CA GLU A 16 -9.11 12.87 -0.78
C GLU A 16 -10.11 11.73 -0.59
N LYS A 17 -9.74 10.52 -1.01
CA LYS A 17 -10.39 9.30 -0.53
C LYS A 17 -9.53 8.70 0.55
N ASP A 18 -9.55 9.41 1.66
CA ASP A 18 -9.52 8.81 2.97
C ASP A 18 -10.62 7.75 3.02
N SER A 19 -10.18 6.50 2.98
CA SER A 19 -11.04 5.35 3.18
C SER A 19 -10.14 4.32 3.83
N GLU A 20 -10.12 4.44 5.15
CA GLU A 20 -9.69 3.48 6.16
C GLU A 20 -10.47 2.16 6.00
N GLN A 21 -10.33 1.56 4.83
CA GLN A 21 -10.91 0.29 4.45
C GLN A 21 -9.79 -0.71 4.63
N SER A 22 -10.01 -1.65 5.53
CA SER A 22 -9.29 -2.91 5.55
C SER A 22 -9.44 -3.53 4.16
N GLN A 23 -8.50 -3.23 3.26
CA GLN A 23 -8.60 -3.64 1.87
C GLN A 23 -8.48 -5.15 1.83
N ALA A 24 -9.41 -5.79 1.11
CA ALA A 24 -9.21 -7.19 0.75
C ALA A 24 -7.95 -7.30 -0.15
N PRO A 25 -7.21 -8.40 -0.07
CA PRO A 25 -6.10 -8.63 -0.99
C PRO A 25 -6.59 -8.57 -2.45
N PRO A 26 -5.88 -7.86 -3.34
CA PRO A 26 -6.14 -7.92 -4.76
C PRO A 26 -6.13 -9.37 -5.27
N PRO A 27 -6.93 -9.75 -6.28
CA PRO A 27 -7.04 -11.15 -6.75
C PRO A 27 -5.71 -11.79 -7.18
N LYS A 28 -4.71 -10.99 -7.58
CA LYS A 28 -3.35 -11.46 -7.90
C LYS A 28 -2.56 -11.97 -6.69
N PHE A 29 -3.00 -11.65 -5.48
CA PHE A 29 -2.42 -12.07 -4.22
C PHE A 29 -3.29 -13.15 -3.59
N GLU A 30 -3.23 -14.36 -4.17
CA GLU A 30 -3.87 -15.53 -3.57
C GLU A 30 -3.09 -15.95 -2.32
N ILE A 31 -3.63 -15.65 -1.14
CA ILE A 31 -2.98 -15.90 0.15
C ILE A 31 -3.27 -17.34 0.58
N VAL A 32 -2.21 -18.10 0.84
CA VAL A 32 -2.29 -19.46 1.39
C VAL A 32 -2.06 -19.50 2.90
N LYS A 33 -1.44 -18.46 3.46
CA LYS A 33 -1.20 -18.38 4.90
C LYS A 33 -1.07 -16.93 5.37
N PHE A 34 -1.75 -16.64 6.47
CA PHE A 34 -1.59 -15.43 7.27
C PHE A 34 -0.67 -15.75 8.46
N TYR A 35 0.28 -14.86 8.75
CA TYR A 35 1.07 -14.92 9.98
C TYR A 35 0.53 -13.90 10.97
N ASP A 36 0.82 -14.10 12.26
CA ASP A 36 0.41 -13.15 13.29
C ASP A 36 1.02 -11.76 13.01
N PRO A 37 0.24 -10.68 13.18
CA PRO A 37 0.73 -9.31 13.09
C PRO A 37 1.89 -9.08 14.08
N LYS A 38 2.86 -8.29 13.64
CA LYS A 38 3.99 -7.83 14.46
C LYS A 38 4.06 -6.31 14.36
N GLY A 39 3.59 -5.65 15.40
CA GLY A 39 3.33 -4.21 15.36
C GLY A 39 2.37 -3.88 14.22
N GLU A 40 2.76 -2.92 13.38
CA GLU A 40 2.00 -2.46 12.22
C GLU A 40 2.16 -3.36 10.98
N LEU A 41 2.89 -4.48 11.07
CA LEU A 41 3.22 -5.32 9.93
C LEU A 41 2.60 -6.72 10.03
N THR A 42 1.89 -7.12 8.98
CA THR A 42 1.36 -8.48 8.84
C THR A 42 2.02 -9.17 7.66
N LEU A 43 2.62 -10.34 7.87
CA LEU A 43 3.24 -11.13 6.80
C LEU A 43 2.22 -12.10 6.21
N HIS A 44 2.21 -12.23 4.88
CA HIS A 44 1.33 -13.10 4.12
C HIS A 44 2.16 -14.00 3.20
N ARG A 45 1.77 -15.27 3.11
CA ARG A 45 2.30 -16.21 2.12
C ARG A 45 1.32 -16.36 0.97
N LEU A 46 1.82 -16.23 -0.25
CA LEU A 46 1.07 -16.37 -1.48
C LEU A 46 1.22 -17.78 -2.06
N SER A 47 0.23 -18.22 -2.84
CA SER A 47 0.24 -19.50 -3.56
C SER A 47 1.39 -19.56 -4.57
N SER A 48 1.59 -18.46 -5.29
CA SER A 48 2.56 -18.30 -6.36
C SER A 48 3.45 -17.07 -6.15
N ALA A 49 4.55 -16.99 -6.91
CA ALA A 49 5.46 -15.86 -6.81
C ALA A 49 4.91 -14.66 -7.58
N THR A 50 4.28 -13.73 -6.86
CA THR A 50 3.63 -12.55 -7.44
C THR A 50 4.60 -11.38 -7.52
N ALA A 51 4.50 -10.60 -8.60
CA ALA A 51 5.26 -9.37 -8.76
C ALA A 51 4.60 -8.22 -7.98
N PHE A 52 5.41 -7.45 -7.25
CA PHE A 52 4.97 -6.26 -6.53
C PHE A 52 6.14 -5.29 -6.33
N THR A 53 5.81 -4.02 -6.10
CA THR A 53 6.78 -2.99 -5.74
C THR A 53 6.77 -2.82 -4.22
N CYS A 54 7.94 -2.85 -3.59
CA CYS A 54 8.05 -2.63 -2.15
C CYS A 54 8.00 -1.14 -1.83
N GLY A 55 7.00 -0.65 -1.11
CA GLY A 55 6.83 0.77 -0.79
C GLY A 55 7.91 1.36 0.13
N ARG A 56 8.80 0.53 0.71
CA ARG A 56 9.92 1.01 1.56
C ARG A 56 11.21 1.17 0.78
N CYS A 57 11.56 0.17 -0.05
CA CYS A 57 12.82 0.21 -0.80
C CYS A 57 12.64 0.60 -2.27
N ASN A 58 11.40 0.82 -2.72
CA ASN A 58 11.02 1.21 -4.07
C ASN A 58 11.64 0.34 -5.17
N LYS A 59 11.82 -0.95 -4.86
CA LYS A 59 12.33 -1.96 -5.79
C LYS A 59 11.22 -2.93 -6.11
N ASP A 60 11.16 -3.32 -7.38
CA ASP A 60 10.33 -4.43 -7.80
C ASP A 60 10.85 -5.74 -7.21
N LYS A 61 9.88 -6.59 -6.87
CA LYS A 61 10.06 -7.89 -6.24
C LYS A 61 9.17 -8.87 -6.93
N LYS A 62 9.63 -10.12 -6.99
CA LYS A 62 8.81 -11.27 -7.31
C LYS A 62 9.03 -12.30 -6.23
N ALA A 63 8.03 -12.55 -5.40
CA ALA A 63 8.18 -13.43 -4.25
C ALA A 63 6.84 -14.05 -3.83
N LYS A 64 6.92 -15.12 -3.05
CA LYS A 64 5.74 -15.74 -2.40
C LYS A 64 5.46 -15.16 -1.00
N LEU A 65 6.26 -14.20 -0.55
CA LEU A 65 6.11 -13.56 0.76
C LEU A 65 6.00 -12.05 0.56
N VAL A 66 4.95 -11.50 1.13
CA VAL A 66 4.67 -10.06 1.13
C VAL A 66 4.15 -9.67 2.50
N ALA A 67 4.58 -8.52 3.02
CA ALA A 67 4.03 -7.98 4.24
C ALA A 67 3.18 -6.74 3.92
N THR A 68 2.03 -6.61 4.55
CA THR A 68 1.20 -5.39 4.51
C THR A 68 1.57 -4.50 5.69
N TYR A 69 1.64 -3.19 5.47
CA TYR A 69 1.74 -2.20 6.55
C TYR A 69 0.32 -1.72 6.91
N GLN A 70 -0.04 -1.71 8.19
CA GLN A 70 -1.39 -1.31 8.66
C GLN A 70 -2.54 -2.06 7.96
N ASN A 71 -2.30 -3.32 7.61
CA ASN A 71 -3.22 -4.14 6.81
C ASN A 71 -3.62 -3.52 5.46
N GLN A 72 -2.83 -2.58 4.94
CA GLN A 72 -3.05 -1.94 3.64
C GLN A 72 -2.35 -2.75 2.53
N TRP A 73 -3.12 -3.24 1.57
CA TRP A 73 -2.60 -3.96 0.40
C TRP A 73 -2.01 -3.05 -0.67
N ASN A 74 -2.30 -1.75 -0.59
CA ASN A 74 -1.63 -0.73 -1.38
C ASN A 74 -0.22 -0.42 -0.86
N ASP A 75 0.10 -0.80 0.39
CA ASP A 75 1.41 -0.57 0.97
C ASP A 75 2.13 -1.87 1.36
N LEU A 76 2.79 -2.45 0.35
CA LEU A 76 3.46 -3.74 0.46
C LEU A 76 4.94 -3.58 0.82
N ARG A 77 5.42 -4.45 1.71
CA ARG A 77 6.81 -4.57 2.12
C ARG A 77 7.36 -5.92 1.69
N CYS A 78 8.59 -5.91 1.15
CA CYS A 78 9.30 -7.15 0.86
C CYS A 78 9.81 -7.80 2.15
N ASN A 79 10.05 -9.12 2.12
CA ASN A 79 10.50 -9.86 3.30
C ASN A 79 11.79 -9.27 3.94
N GLY A 80 12.73 -8.78 3.12
CA GLY A 80 13.94 -8.14 3.64
C GLY A 80 13.69 -6.81 4.34
N CYS A 81 12.73 -6.01 3.85
CA CYS A 81 12.31 -4.77 4.50
C CYS A 81 11.50 -5.05 5.76
N TYR A 82 10.65 -6.08 5.74
CA TYR A 82 9.90 -6.58 6.89
C TYR A 82 10.84 -6.96 8.04
N GLY A 83 11.81 -7.85 7.79
CA GLY A 83 12.77 -8.25 8.81
C GLY A 83 13.55 -7.07 9.40
N LYS A 84 13.98 -6.12 8.56
CA LYS A 84 14.65 -4.89 9.01
C LYS A 84 13.77 -3.92 9.81
N LEU A 85 12.44 -3.96 9.66
CA LEU A 85 11.55 -3.14 10.49
C LEU A 85 11.40 -3.79 11.86
N LEU A 86 11.18 -5.10 11.91
CA LEU A 86 11.05 -5.85 13.15
C LEU A 86 12.32 -5.86 14.02
N SER A 87 13.51 -5.78 13.41
CA SER A 87 14.76 -5.71 14.19
C SER A 87 15.04 -4.33 14.78
N LYS A 88 14.25 -3.31 14.45
CA LYS A 88 14.39 -1.94 14.97
C LYS A 88 13.34 -1.59 16.01
N GLU A 89 12.42 -2.50 16.30
CA GLU A 89 11.44 -2.42 17.38
C GLU A 89 11.98 -3.04 18.67
#